data_AF-A0A518HX65-F1
#
_entry.id   AF-A0A518HX65-F1
#
_cell.length_a   1.000
_cell.length_b   1.000
_cell.length_c   1.000
_cell.angle_alpha   90.00
_cell.angle_beta   90.00
_cell.angle_gamma   90.00
#
_symmetry.space_group_name_H-M   'P 1'
#
loop_
_entity.id
_entity.type
_entity.pdbx_description
1 polymer ?
#
loop_
_entity_poly.entity_id
_entity_poly.type
_entity_poly.pdbx_seq_one_letter_code
_entity_poly.pdbx_strand_id
1 'polypeptide(L)'
;MNRGLILPIAGACLILIGFATMRGSQGGPHDDDPHVADRANVTPGDTPGNAPPAPTRVGRQVCRECHAENFALHAEHGHALTFHLVSQTDLADTFGGQSFDAGESFGTYHYHAEGQHAEGQHAEGQGRLSVSLPERFEQDRFPLQYALGSGHHAQTLLTLTTAVDGQTEGIEHRVTCYAGGRLALTPGHANKTPGDALEYFGDSSRGEPLQRCIYCHTTSANIVNETIVDLVPSINCEKCHGPGSEHVRAARSNPISPPPYSVGQPTWDTESELQLCGDCHRLPRSVSEKQIRDYPKLLARFQPVGLLRSRCYLESNRQLKCTSCHNPHRTIQAVEPFEHEQKCINCHQHDVAEHVACPVSPQSGCIECHMPAVELDEGLQFHDHWIRVQRDPLQAGDAGG
;
A
#
# COMPACT_ATOMS: atom_id res chain seq x y z
N MET A 1 -51.75 -5.75 -19.87
CA MET A 1 -52.15 -7.10 -20.32
C MET A 1 -51.01 -8.05 -20.02
N ASN A 2 -51.30 -9.03 -19.16
CA ASN A 2 -50.42 -10.15 -18.82
C ASN A 2 -49.81 -10.80 -20.06
N ARG A 3 -48.52 -11.11 -20.01
CA ARG A 3 -47.93 -12.37 -20.51
C ARG A 3 -46.44 -12.42 -20.15
N GLY A 4 -46.13 -13.21 -19.11
CA GLY A 4 -44.78 -13.72 -18.89
C GLY A 4 -44.42 -14.75 -19.96
N LEU A 5 -43.13 -14.97 -20.15
CA LEU A 5 -42.62 -16.11 -20.91
C LEU A 5 -41.42 -16.72 -20.19
N ILE A 6 -41.60 -18.00 -19.87
CA ILE A 6 -40.65 -18.93 -19.26
C ILE A 6 -39.80 -19.56 -20.38
N LEU A 7 -38.54 -19.87 -20.05
CA LEU A 7 -37.55 -20.63 -20.85
C LEU A 7 -38.09 -21.94 -21.46
N PRO A 8 -37.35 -22.52 -22.43
CA PRO A 8 -36.74 -23.80 -22.10
C PRO A 8 -35.29 -23.99 -22.54
N ILE A 9 -34.67 -24.91 -21.81
CA ILE A 9 -33.34 -25.50 -21.92
C ILE A 9 -33.31 -26.58 -23.02
N ALA A 10 -32.10 -26.85 -23.52
CA ALA A 10 -31.56 -28.12 -24.04
C ALA A 10 -31.23 -28.17 -25.54
N GLY A 11 -29.99 -28.55 -25.85
CA GLY A 11 -29.54 -28.91 -27.20
C GLY A 11 -28.04 -29.07 -27.31
N ALA A 12 -27.46 -30.06 -26.61
CA ALA A 12 -26.09 -30.49 -26.82
C ALA A 12 -25.91 -31.13 -28.21
N CYS A 13 -24.88 -30.72 -28.96
CA CYS A 13 -24.37 -31.46 -30.11
C CYS A 13 -22.84 -31.53 -30.01
N LEU A 14 -22.34 -32.72 -29.66
CA LEU A 14 -20.97 -33.13 -29.88
C LEU A 14 -20.67 -33.12 -31.38
N ILE A 15 -19.57 -32.49 -31.78
CA ILE A 15 -18.90 -32.79 -33.04
C ILE A 15 -17.44 -33.11 -32.72
N LEU A 16 -17.13 -34.40 -32.80
CA LEU A 16 -15.78 -34.96 -32.85
C LEU A 16 -15.20 -34.72 -34.25
N ILE A 17 -14.10 -33.99 -34.35
CA ILE A 17 -13.19 -34.06 -35.51
C ILE A 17 -11.78 -34.27 -34.96
N GLY A 18 -11.30 -35.50 -35.09
CA GLY A 18 -9.87 -35.80 -34.99
C GLY A 18 -9.27 -35.80 -36.38
N PHE A 19 -8.12 -35.14 -36.57
CA PHE A 19 -7.16 -35.54 -37.60
C PHE A 19 -5.71 -35.23 -37.17
N ALA A 20 -4.92 -36.26 -37.42
CA ALA A 20 -3.48 -36.48 -37.32
C ALA A 20 -2.50 -35.28 -37.40
N THR A 21 -1.55 -35.36 -36.47
CA THR A 21 -0.11 -35.06 -36.53
C THR A 21 0.51 -34.62 -37.86
N MET A 22 1.20 -33.48 -37.82
CA MET A 22 2.33 -33.15 -38.70
C MET A 22 3.47 -32.58 -37.86
N ARG A 23 4.62 -33.25 -37.91
CA ARG A 23 5.91 -32.80 -37.36
C ARG A 23 6.45 -31.63 -38.19
N GLY A 24 6.91 -30.57 -37.53
CA GLY A 24 7.71 -29.52 -38.14
C GLY A 24 8.78 -29.06 -37.15
N SER A 25 10.03 -29.31 -37.49
CA SER A 25 11.21 -28.94 -36.70
C SER A 25 11.46 -27.43 -36.73
N GLN A 26 11.73 -26.82 -35.59
CA GLN A 26 12.51 -25.58 -35.51
C GLN A 26 13.63 -25.79 -34.49
N GLY A 27 14.84 -25.38 -34.87
CA GLY A 27 16.06 -25.50 -34.07
C GLY A 27 16.47 -24.20 -33.40
N GLY A 28 17.47 -24.33 -32.53
CA GLY A 28 18.41 -23.25 -32.16
C GLY A 28 18.06 -22.49 -30.88
N PRO A 29 18.96 -22.43 -29.87
CA PRO A 29 18.62 -22.11 -28.49
C PRO A 29 18.76 -20.63 -28.14
N HIS A 30 17.93 -20.16 -27.21
CA HIS A 30 18.19 -18.98 -26.40
C HIS A 30 18.79 -19.41 -25.06
N ASP A 31 19.91 -18.78 -24.73
CA ASP A 31 20.52 -18.75 -23.40
C ASP A 31 19.52 -18.20 -22.38
N ASP A 32 19.34 -18.90 -21.25
CA ASP A 32 18.86 -18.31 -20.01
C ASP A 32 19.58 -18.89 -18.79
N ASP A 33 20.08 -17.93 -18.03
CA ASP A 33 20.75 -17.87 -16.73
C ASP A 33 20.41 -18.95 -15.69
N PRO A 34 21.41 -19.53 -14.96
CA PRO A 34 21.17 -20.55 -13.96
C PRO A 34 21.32 -20.00 -12.54
N HIS A 35 20.24 -19.66 -11.81
CA HIS A 35 20.29 -19.68 -10.34
C HIS A 35 18.90 -19.85 -9.69
N VAL A 36 18.91 -20.56 -8.56
CA VAL A 36 17.83 -20.85 -7.60
C VAL A 36 17.00 -22.11 -7.86
N ALA A 37 17.63 -23.26 -7.60
CA ALA A 37 16.95 -24.37 -6.94
C ALA A 37 17.87 -24.88 -5.82
N ASP A 38 17.60 -24.42 -4.60
CA ASP A 38 18.30 -24.87 -3.41
C ASP A 38 17.87 -26.32 -3.13
N ARG A 39 18.67 -27.28 -3.59
CA ARG A 39 18.48 -28.70 -3.30
C ARG A 39 19.02 -28.95 -1.90
N ALA A 40 18.12 -28.93 -0.91
CA ALA A 40 18.39 -29.45 0.41
C ALA A 40 18.83 -30.92 0.30
N ASN A 41 20.09 -31.20 0.66
CA ASN A 41 20.58 -32.56 0.88
C ASN A 41 19.92 -33.10 2.15
N VAL A 42 18.90 -33.94 1.99
CA VAL A 42 18.28 -34.69 3.08
C VAL A 42 19.18 -35.87 3.43
N THR A 43 19.81 -35.83 4.60
CA THR A 43 20.42 -37.01 5.22
C THR A 43 19.31 -37.97 5.69
N PRO A 44 19.37 -39.28 5.39
CA PRO A 44 18.36 -40.23 5.85
C PRO A 44 18.56 -40.49 7.35
N GLY A 45 17.75 -39.84 8.20
CA GLY A 45 17.84 -40.00 9.65
C GLY A 45 16.76 -39.32 10.48
N ASP A 46 15.97 -38.39 9.92
CA ASP A 46 14.97 -37.67 10.70
C ASP A 46 13.61 -38.37 10.68
N THR A 47 13.18 -38.78 11.87
CA THR A 47 11.81 -39.24 12.12
C THR A 47 10.85 -38.06 11.97
N PRO A 48 9.73 -38.21 11.24
CA PRO A 48 8.73 -37.14 11.12
C PRO A 48 7.91 -37.10 12.41
N GLY A 49 8.37 -36.33 13.40
CA GLY A 49 7.65 -36.30 14.67
C GLY A 49 8.25 -35.42 15.76
N ASN A 50 8.78 -34.22 15.44
CA ASN A 50 8.89 -33.11 16.40
C ASN A 50 9.44 -31.81 15.76
N ALA A 51 8.89 -31.38 14.62
CA ALA A 51 9.13 -30.00 14.22
C ALA A 51 8.43 -29.08 15.24
N PRO A 52 9.11 -28.08 15.83
CA PRO A 52 8.43 -27.11 16.66
C PRO A 52 7.29 -26.47 15.87
N PRO A 53 6.14 -26.17 16.52
CA PRO A 53 5.01 -25.57 15.84
C PRO A 53 5.43 -24.29 15.12
N ALA A 54 4.86 -24.06 13.93
CA ALA A 54 5.16 -22.86 13.15
C ALA A 54 4.84 -21.60 13.97
N PRO A 55 5.69 -20.54 13.92
CA PRO A 55 5.44 -19.31 14.66
C PRO A 55 4.08 -18.69 14.30
N THR A 56 3.27 -18.43 15.32
CA THR A 56 1.97 -17.77 15.23
C THR A 56 2.04 -16.30 15.65
N ARG A 57 1.03 -15.53 15.25
CA ARG A 57 0.84 -14.14 15.66
C ARG A 57 0.27 -14.07 17.08
N VAL A 58 0.75 -13.14 17.88
CA VAL A 58 0.33 -12.93 19.28
C VAL A 58 -0.55 -11.70 19.47
N GLY A 59 -0.59 -10.80 18.47
CA GLY A 59 -1.32 -9.55 18.54
C GLY A 59 -0.52 -8.44 19.23
N ARG A 60 -0.68 -7.21 18.74
CA ARG A 60 0.12 -6.05 19.18
C ARG A 60 0.02 -5.72 20.67
N GLN A 61 -1.06 -6.11 21.33
CA GLN A 61 -1.24 -5.86 22.77
C GLN A 61 -0.21 -6.61 23.62
N VAL A 62 0.23 -7.79 23.18
CA VAL A 62 1.30 -8.55 23.84
C VAL A 62 2.63 -7.81 23.72
N CYS A 63 2.89 -7.16 22.56
CA CYS A 63 4.09 -6.36 22.36
C CYS A 63 4.18 -5.17 23.34
N ARG A 64 3.04 -4.56 23.70
CA ARG A 64 2.95 -3.43 24.63
C ARG A 64 3.49 -3.76 26.03
N GLU A 65 3.37 -5.01 26.47
CA GLU A 65 3.80 -5.45 27.80
C GLU A 65 5.29 -5.15 28.07
N CYS A 66 6.12 -5.24 27.02
CA CYS A 66 7.57 -4.99 27.10
C CYS A 66 8.02 -3.75 26.32
N HIS A 67 7.29 -3.35 25.27
CA HIS A 67 7.66 -2.27 24.35
C HIS A 67 6.64 -1.12 24.38
N ALA A 68 6.31 -0.63 25.58
CA ALA A 68 5.27 0.39 25.77
C ALA A 68 5.52 1.68 25.00
N GLU A 69 6.77 2.15 24.91
CA GLU A 69 7.15 3.36 24.18
C GLU A 69 6.93 3.22 22.67
N ASN A 70 7.51 2.19 22.05
CA ASN A 70 7.30 1.92 20.62
C ASN A 70 5.82 1.68 20.31
N PHE A 71 5.07 1.04 21.22
CA PHE A 71 3.64 0.85 21.07
C PHE A 71 2.88 2.18 21.05
N ALA A 72 3.24 3.11 21.94
CA ALA A 72 2.63 4.44 22.00
C ALA A 72 2.95 5.26 20.74
N LEU A 73 4.22 5.31 20.33
CA LEU A 73 4.64 5.97 19.08
C LEU A 73 3.89 5.39 17.87
N HIS A 74 3.84 4.06 17.76
CA HIS A 74 3.18 3.39 16.64
C HIS A 74 1.66 3.61 16.65
N ALA A 75 1.02 3.76 17.81
CA ALA A 75 -0.42 4.01 17.90
C ALA A 75 -0.82 5.35 17.24
N GLU A 76 0.09 6.32 17.20
CA GLU A 76 -0.09 7.62 16.53
C GLU A 76 0.43 7.61 15.08
N HIS A 77 1.09 6.53 14.64
CA HIS A 77 1.63 6.40 13.30
C HIS A 77 0.53 6.01 12.30
N GLY A 78 0.58 6.60 11.09
CA GLY A 78 -0.42 6.31 10.04
C GLY A 78 -0.54 4.83 9.67
N HIS A 79 0.55 4.05 9.84
CA HIS A 79 0.56 2.58 9.70
C HIS A 79 -0.48 1.89 10.58
N ALA A 80 -0.76 2.38 11.79
CA ALA A 80 -1.76 1.79 12.67
C ALA A 80 -3.20 2.00 12.20
N LEU A 81 -3.43 2.82 11.18
CA LEU A 81 -4.74 3.26 10.72
C LEU A 81 -4.96 3.00 9.22
N THR A 82 -4.15 2.18 8.55
CA THR A 82 -4.23 2.02 7.09
C THR A 82 -5.46 1.25 6.60
N PHE A 83 -6.20 0.57 7.46
CA PHE A 83 -7.37 -0.21 7.06
C PHE A 83 -8.46 -0.19 8.11
N HIS A 84 -9.69 0.05 7.67
CA HIS A 84 -10.89 0.05 8.51
C HIS A 84 -12.05 -0.65 7.80
N LEU A 85 -12.94 -1.26 8.58
CA LEU A 85 -14.29 -1.52 8.11
C LEU A 85 -15.01 -0.16 8.05
N VAL A 86 -15.65 0.17 6.94
CA VAL A 86 -16.37 1.46 6.80
C VAL A 86 -17.38 1.65 7.91
N SER A 87 -18.03 0.56 8.34
CA SER A 87 -18.96 0.58 9.45
C SER A 87 -18.36 1.14 10.73
N GLN A 88 -17.05 0.98 10.96
CA GLN A 88 -16.34 1.40 12.17
C GLN A 88 -15.70 2.80 12.04
N THR A 89 -16.07 3.56 11.01
CA THR A 89 -15.53 4.90 10.73
C THR A 89 -16.61 5.97 10.76
N ASP A 90 -16.21 7.23 10.76
CA ASP A 90 -17.05 8.42 10.57
C ASP A 90 -17.30 8.74 9.08
N LEU A 91 -16.87 7.86 8.15
CA LEU A 91 -17.08 8.06 6.72
C LEU A 91 -18.57 8.06 6.35
N ALA A 92 -19.43 7.39 7.12
CA ALA A 92 -20.87 7.47 6.93
C ALA A 92 -21.40 8.90 7.17
N ASP A 93 -20.87 9.61 8.17
CA ASP A 93 -21.23 11.01 8.43
C ASP A 93 -20.63 11.96 7.39
N THR A 94 -19.43 11.63 6.88
CA THR A 94 -18.75 12.42 5.86
C THR A 94 -19.44 12.31 4.50
N PHE A 95 -19.72 11.10 4.03
CA PHE A 95 -20.33 10.88 2.71
C PHE A 95 -21.85 10.94 2.72
N GLY A 96 -22.51 10.61 3.83
CA GLY A 96 -23.97 10.42 3.90
C GLY A 96 -24.76 11.63 3.41
N GLY A 97 -25.61 11.41 2.39
CA GLY A 97 -26.44 12.46 1.80
C GLY A 97 -25.69 13.39 0.84
N GLN A 98 -24.37 13.22 0.66
CA GLN A 98 -23.62 13.97 -0.32
C GLN A 98 -23.82 13.43 -1.74
N SER A 99 -23.52 14.27 -2.72
CA SER A 99 -23.40 13.88 -4.12
C SER A 99 -22.12 14.45 -4.70
N PHE A 100 -21.48 13.71 -5.61
CA PHE A 100 -20.22 14.09 -6.22
C PHE A 100 -20.30 13.92 -7.74
N ASP A 101 -20.18 15.03 -8.48
CA ASP A 101 -20.06 15.01 -9.93
C ASP A 101 -18.62 14.70 -10.33
N ALA A 102 -18.39 13.51 -10.87
CA ALA A 102 -17.09 13.08 -11.34
C ALA A 102 -16.80 13.47 -12.80
N GLY A 103 -17.71 14.18 -13.46
CA GLY A 103 -17.62 14.59 -14.84
C GLY A 103 -18.33 13.64 -15.81
N GLU A 104 -18.45 14.09 -17.05
CA GLU A 104 -19.30 13.48 -18.10
C GLU A 104 -19.01 11.99 -18.34
N SER A 105 -17.74 11.58 -18.27
CA SER A 105 -17.33 10.18 -18.48
C SER A 105 -17.83 9.24 -17.38
N PHE A 106 -18.18 9.75 -16.21
CA PHE A 106 -18.51 8.95 -15.02
C PHE A 106 -19.95 9.20 -14.55
N GLY A 107 -20.34 10.45 -14.33
CA GLY A 107 -21.66 10.88 -13.83
C GLY A 107 -21.63 11.35 -12.38
N THR A 108 -22.81 11.46 -11.77
CA THR A 108 -22.99 11.98 -10.40
C THR A 108 -23.21 10.83 -9.41
N TYR A 109 -22.26 10.63 -8.50
CA TYR A 109 -22.39 9.65 -7.44
C TYR A 109 -23.23 10.21 -6.30
N HIS A 110 -24.19 9.42 -5.80
CA HIS A 110 -25.01 9.79 -4.64
C HIS A 110 -24.75 8.82 -3.49
N TYR A 111 -24.42 9.34 -2.32
CA TYR A 111 -24.00 8.56 -1.17
C TYR A 111 -25.09 8.46 -0.11
N HIS A 112 -25.29 7.26 0.41
CA HIS A 112 -26.37 6.92 1.34
C HIS A 112 -25.79 6.27 2.58
N ALA A 113 -26.00 6.92 3.73
CA ALA A 113 -25.68 6.38 5.04
C ALA A 113 -26.92 5.76 5.69
N GLU A 114 -26.78 4.57 6.26
CA GLU A 114 -27.83 3.87 7.00
C GLU A 114 -27.33 3.54 8.43
N GLY A 115 -28.19 3.78 9.42
CA GLY A 115 -27.84 3.70 10.84
C GLY A 115 -27.38 5.06 11.38
N GLN A 116 -28.29 5.79 12.02
CA GLN A 116 -27.98 7.07 12.68
C GLN A 116 -27.51 6.81 14.12
N HIS A 117 -26.44 7.49 14.52
CA HIS A 117 -26.23 7.81 15.93
C HIS A 117 -27.36 8.72 16.39
N ALA A 118 -28.02 8.39 17.51
CA ALA A 118 -28.80 9.39 18.22
C ALA A 118 -27.84 10.50 18.69
N GLU A 119 -28.23 11.77 18.49
CA GLU A 119 -27.42 12.93 18.89
C GLU A 119 -26.88 12.77 20.32
N GLY A 120 -25.56 12.91 20.49
CA GLY A 120 -24.90 12.92 21.79
C GLY A 120 -24.25 11.61 22.26
N GLN A 121 -24.17 10.57 21.42
CA GLN A 121 -23.41 9.35 21.72
C GLN A 121 -22.21 9.20 20.78
N HIS A 122 -21.02 9.57 21.27
CA HIS A 122 -19.74 9.12 20.70
C HIS A 122 -19.60 7.62 20.99
N ALA A 123 -20.23 6.78 20.17
CA ALA A 123 -20.00 5.35 20.15
C ALA A 123 -19.45 4.98 18.77
N GLU A 124 -18.46 4.11 18.76
CA GLU A 124 -17.78 3.58 17.57
C GLU A 124 -18.78 3.21 16.46
N GLY A 125 -18.46 3.63 15.24
CA GLY A 125 -19.35 3.65 14.09
C GLY A 125 -20.15 2.36 13.92
N GLN A 126 -21.43 2.53 13.58
CA GLN A 126 -22.29 1.46 13.03
C GLN A 126 -22.89 1.85 11.68
N GLY A 127 -22.41 2.95 11.08
CA GLY A 127 -22.96 3.51 9.85
C GLY A 127 -22.61 2.65 8.64
N ARG A 128 -23.62 2.08 7.97
CA ARG A 128 -23.42 1.46 6.66
C ARG A 128 -23.41 2.54 5.60
N LEU A 129 -22.49 2.47 4.67
CA LEU A 129 -22.39 3.42 3.56
C LEU A 129 -22.59 2.69 2.23
N SER A 130 -23.29 3.33 1.31
CA SER A 130 -23.48 2.85 -0.06
C SER A 130 -23.50 4.00 -1.04
N VAL A 131 -23.27 3.69 -2.32
CA VAL A 131 -23.27 4.67 -3.41
C VAL A 131 -24.20 4.21 -4.53
N SER A 132 -24.90 5.15 -5.17
CA SER A 132 -25.72 4.91 -6.35
C SER A 132 -25.33 5.87 -7.47
N LEU A 133 -25.58 5.45 -8.72
CA LEU A 133 -25.37 6.25 -9.93
C LEU A 133 -26.63 6.17 -10.83
N PRO A 134 -27.71 6.89 -10.46
CA PRO A 134 -29.04 6.71 -11.04
C PRO A 134 -29.14 7.02 -12.54
N GLU A 135 -28.24 7.85 -13.06
CA GLU A 135 -28.19 8.17 -14.49
C GLU A 135 -27.80 6.95 -15.34
N ARG A 136 -27.24 5.89 -14.73
CA ARG A 136 -26.76 4.68 -15.41
C ARG A 136 -27.37 3.40 -14.86
N PHE A 137 -27.59 3.32 -13.55
CA PHE A 137 -28.01 2.11 -12.84
C PHE A 137 -29.16 2.41 -11.88
N GLU A 138 -30.40 2.41 -12.40
CA GLU A 138 -31.68 2.66 -11.70
C GLU A 138 -31.58 3.19 -10.24
N GLN A 139 -32.09 2.48 -9.24
CA GLN A 139 -31.86 2.79 -7.82
C GLN A 139 -30.94 1.77 -7.15
N ASP A 140 -30.08 1.13 -7.96
CA ASP A 140 -29.14 0.15 -7.45
C ASP A 140 -28.11 0.85 -6.55
N ARG A 141 -27.89 0.26 -5.38
CA ARG A 141 -26.94 0.74 -4.38
C ARG A 141 -25.79 -0.24 -4.27
N PHE A 142 -24.60 0.28 -4.46
CA PHE A 142 -23.37 -0.46 -4.29
C PHE A 142 -22.83 -0.25 -2.86
N PRO A 143 -22.63 -1.31 -2.06
CA PRO A 143 -22.16 -1.16 -0.68
C PRO A 143 -20.70 -0.67 -0.66
N LEU A 144 -20.35 0.11 0.36
CA LEU A 144 -18.97 0.57 0.61
C LEU A 144 -18.49 -0.10 1.89
N GLN A 145 -17.61 -1.10 1.76
CA GLN A 145 -17.33 -2.07 2.83
C GLN A 145 -16.06 -1.74 3.62
N TYR A 146 -14.98 -1.36 2.93
CA TYR A 146 -13.66 -1.16 3.52
C TYR A 146 -13.12 0.22 3.17
N ALA A 147 -12.31 0.79 4.06
CA ALA A 147 -11.60 2.04 3.86
C ALA A 147 -10.09 1.83 4.00
N LEU A 148 -9.35 2.24 2.97
CA LEU A 148 -7.91 2.08 2.86
C LEU A 148 -7.24 3.45 2.94
N GLY A 149 -6.27 3.59 3.84
CA GLY A 149 -5.55 4.85 4.10
C GLY A 149 -5.74 5.31 5.54
N SER A 150 -4.76 6.07 6.05
CA SER A 150 -4.73 6.47 7.47
C SER A 150 -5.65 7.65 7.83
N GLY A 151 -6.28 8.29 6.84
CA GLY A 151 -7.04 9.53 7.05
C GLY A 151 -6.19 10.79 7.21
N HIS A 152 -4.88 10.67 7.48
CA HIS A 152 -3.96 11.83 7.53
C HIS A 152 -3.89 12.58 6.20
N HIS A 153 -3.95 11.84 5.09
CA HIS A 153 -3.98 12.40 3.74
C HIS A 153 -5.29 12.07 3.04
N ALA A 154 -5.67 10.79 3.08
CA ALA A 154 -6.85 10.27 2.40
C ALA A 154 -7.28 8.90 2.95
N GLN A 155 -8.55 8.57 2.70
CA GLN A 155 -9.19 7.26 2.83
C GLN A 155 -9.99 6.95 1.57
N THR A 156 -9.57 5.92 0.86
CA THR A 156 -10.21 5.42 -0.36
C THR A 156 -11.08 4.22 -0.02
N LEU A 157 -12.30 4.20 -0.56
CA LEU A 157 -13.25 3.12 -0.30
C LEU A 157 -12.97 1.93 -1.22
N LEU A 158 -13.12 0.71 -0.69
CA LEU A 158 -12.98 -0.55 -1.40
C LEU A 158 -14.22 -1.42 -1.18
N THR A 159 -14.61 -2.15 -2.21
CA THR A 159 -15.67 -3.17 -2.14
C THR A 159 -15.20 -4.45 -2.79
N LEU A 160 -15.52 -5.58 -2.18
CA LEU A 160 -15.38 -6.88 -2.80
C LEU A 160 -16.74 -7.35 -3.30
N THR A 161 -16.79 -7.78 -4.55
CA THR A 161 -17.99 -8.27 -5.23
C THR A 161 -17.64 -9.49 -6.08
N THR A 162 -18.64 -10.24 -6.52
CA THR A 162 -18.49 -11.27 -7.53
C THR A 162 -18.76 -10.68 -8.91
N ALA A 163 -17.82 -10.86 -9.83
CA ALA A 163 -18.00 -10.49 -11.22
C ALA A 163 -18.92 -11.47 -11.96
N VAL A 164 -19.30 -11.14 -13.20
CA VAL A 164 -20.20 -11.96 -14.04
C VAL A 164 -19.68 -13.40 -14.27
N ASP A 165 -18.36 -13.58 -14.24
CA ASP A 165 -17.71 -14.90 -14.40
C ASP A 165 -17.56 -15.69 -13.09
N GLY A 166 -18.12 -15.18 -11.98
CA GLY A 166 -18.09 -15.82 -10.68
C GLY A 166 -16.79 -15.63 -9.89
N GLN A 167 -15.82 -14.85 -10.39
CA GLN A 167 -14.59 -14.55 -9.66
C GLN A 167 -14.75 -13.34 -8.75
N THR A 168 -14.03 -13.32 -7.63
CA THR A 168 -13.95 -12.14 -6.77
C THR A 168 -13.27 -10.99 -7.51
N GLU A 169 -13.88 -9.82 -7.40
CA GLU A 169 -13.41 -8.56 -7.93
C GLU A 169 -13.44 -7.49 -6.84
N GLY A 170 -12.37 -6.69 -6.78
CA GLY A 170 -12.27 -5.56 -5.88
C GLY A 170 -12.42 -4.25 -6.65
N ILE A 171 -13.32 -3.39 -6.18
CA ILE A 171 -13.55 -2.06 -6.74
C ILE A 171 -12.96 -1.02 -5.81
N GLU A 172 -11.84 -0.41 -6.22
CA GLU A 172 -11.34 0.82 -5.61
C GLU A 172 -12.24 1.95 -6.10
N HIS A 173 -13.02 2.55 -5.22
CA HIS A 173 -14.09 3.47 -5.61
C HIS A 173 -13.58 4.78 -6.19
N ARG A 174 -14.38 5.39 -7.07
CA ARG A 174 -14.04 6.59 -7.84
C ARG A 174 -13.77 7.83 -6.98
N VAL A 175 -14.33 7.89 -5.78
CA VAL A 175 -14.24 9.04 -4.88
C VAL A 175 -13.56 8.65 -3.58
N THR A 176 -12.62 9.47 -3.16
CA THR A 176 -11.82 9.34 -1.96
C THR A 176 -12.17 10.48 -1.00
N CYS A 177 -12.17 10.17 0.31
CA CYS A 177 -12.21 11.19 1.35
C CYS A 177 -10.79 11.65 1.66
N TYR A 178 -10.50 12.92 1.45
CA TYR A 178 -9.23 13.56 1.76
C TYR A 178 -9.26 14.22 3.14
N ALA A 179 -8.09 14.60 3.63
CA ALA A 179 -7.93 15.31 4.90
C ALA A 179 -8.96 16.46 5.03
N GLY A 180 -9.59 16.56 6.21
CA GLY A 180 -10.64 17.53 6.49
C GLY A 180 -12.03 17.16 5.94
N GLY A 181 -12.25 15.91 5.52
CA GLY A 181 -13.55 15.43 5.03
C GLY A 181 -13.89 15.85 3.61
N ARG A 182 -12.91 16.34 2.85
CA ARG A 182 -13.11 16.78 1.46
C ARG A 182 -13.23 15.57 0.54
N LEU A 183 -14.29 15.51 -0.27
CA LEU A 183 -14.44 14.49 -1.29
C LEU A 183 -13.82 14.93 -2.62
N ALA A 184 -13.06 14.05 -3.26
CA ALA A 184 -12.54 14.26 -4.61
C ALA A 184 -12.26 12.93 -5.32
N LEU A 185 -11.91 12.99 -6.61
CA LEU A 185 -11.57 11.81 -7.40
C LEU A 185 -10.39 11.05 -6.79
N THR A 186 -10.49 9.73 -6.73
CA THR A 186 -9.41 8.86 -6.26
C THR A 186 -8.14 9.05 -7.12
N PRO A 187 -6.93 9.06 -6.52
CA PRO A 187 -5.71 9.33 -7.28
C PRO A 187 -5.52 8.36 -8.46
N GLY A 188 -5.17 8.90 -9.62
CA GLY A 188 -5.04 8.12 -10.86
C GLY A 188 -6.35 7.68 -11.51
N HIS A 189 -7.53 8.10 -11.02
CA HIS A 189 -8.83 7.79 -11.64
C HIS A 189 -9.29 8.81 -12.67
N ALA A 190 -8.64 9.98 -12.75
CA ALA A 190 -8.94 11.01 -13.72
C ALA A 190 -8.66 10.54 -15.17
N ASN A 191 -9.38 11.11 -16.13
CA ASN A 191 -9.19 10.87 -17.57
C ASN A 191 -9.31 9.40 -18.02
N LYS A 192 -10.09 8.60 -17.29
CA LYS A 192 -10.43 7.22 -17.67
C LYS A 192 -11.81 7.15 -18.31
N THR A 193 -12.05 6.06 -19.04
CA THR A 193 -13.36 5.74 -19.62
C THR A 193 -13.73 4.32 -19.16
N PRO A 194 -14.84 4.16 -18.41
CA PRO A 194 -15.31 2.84 -17.98
C PRO A 194 -15.62 1.93 -19.17
N GLY A 195 -15.05 0.73 -19.19
CA GLY A 195 -15.26 -0.31 -20.19
C GLY A 195 -16.42 -1.26 -19.86
N ASP A 196 -16.81 -1.35 -18.59
CA ASP A 196 -17.95 -2.16 -18.13
C ASP A 196 -18.75 -1.49 -16.99
N ALA A 197 -19.79 -2.17 -16.52
CA ALA A 197 -20.69 -1.66 -15.49
C ALA A 197 -20.01 -1.41 -14.13
N LEU A 198 -19.06 -2.27 -13.74
CA LEU A 198 -18.37 -2.15 -12.46
C LEU A 198 -17.33 -1.04 -12.50
N GLU A 199 -16.69 -0.82 -13.65
CA GLU A 199 -15.74 0.28 -13.82
C GLU A 199 -16.37 1.68 -13.68
N TYR A 200 -17.70 1.80 -13.78
CA TYR A 200 -18.38 3.06 -13.42
C TYR A 200 -18.33 3.35 -11.93
N PHE A 201 -18.21 2.35 -11.05
CA PHE A 201 -18.10 2.61 -9.60
C PHE A 201 -16.65 2.87 -9.15
N GLY A 202 -15.67 2.45 -9.94
CA GLY A 202 -14.26 2.61 -9.58
C GLY A 202 -13.33 1.83 -10.49
N ASP A 203 -12.05 1.80 -10.15
CA ASP A 203 -11.10 0.92 -10.83
C ASP A 203 -11.27 -0.51 -10.30
N SER A 204 -11.42 -1.47 -11.20
CA SER A 204 -11.56 -2.89 -10.87
C SER A 204 -10.20 -3.59 -10.82
N SER A 205 -10.06 -4.55 -9.90
CA SER A 205 -8.85 -5.35 -9.76
C SER A 205 -9.16 -6.77 -9.29
N ARG A 206 -8.34 -7.72 -9.73
CA ARG A 206 -8.43 -9.14 -9.37
C ARG A 206 -7.05 -9.72 -9.12
N GLY A 207 -6.98 -10.91 -8.54
CA GLY A 207 -5.72 -11.64 -8.38
C GLY A 207 -4.69 -10.85 -7.59
N GLU A 208 -3.44 -10.84 -8.06
CA GLU A 208 -2.31 -10.20 -7.37
C GLU A 208 -2.53 -8.69 -7.10
N PRO A 209 -2.99 -7.86 -8.06
CA PRO A 209 -3.29 -6.45 -7.80
C PRO A 209 -4.24 -6.22 -6.61
N LEU A 210 -5.34 -6.99 -6.53
CA LEU A 210 -6.29 -6.90 -5.43
C LEU A 210 -5.68 -7.36 -4.10
N GLN A 211 -4.95 -8.47 -4.12
CA GLN A 211 -4.26 -8.98 -2.94
C GLN A 211 -3.21 -7.99 -2.44
N ARG A 212 -2.61 -7.20 -3.33
CA ARG A 212 -1.63 -6.17 -2.95
C ARG A 212 -2.27 -5.04 -2.14
N CYS A 213 -3.51 -4.63 -2.45
CA CYS A 213 -4.25 -3.66 -1.64
C CYS A 213 -4.41 -4.18 -0.20
N ILE A 214 -4.84 -5.43 -0.05
CA ILE A 214 -5.03 -6.05 1.27
C ILE A 214 -3.69 -6.24 1.98
N TYR A 215 -2.67 -6.70 1.28
CA TYR A 215 -1.35 -6.89 1.85
C TYR A 215 -0.76 -5.57 2.35
N CYS A 216 -0.82 -4.49 1.58
CA CYS A 216 -0.20 -3.22 1.96
C CYS A 216 -0.98 -2.45 3.04
N HIS A 217 -2.22 -2.82 3.30
CA HIS A 217 -3.08 -2.12 4.27
C HIS A 217 -3.39 -2.95 5.52
N THR A 218 -3.05 -4.24 5.57
CA THR A 218 -3.31 -5.13 6.71
C THR A 218 -2.07 -5.87 7.18
N THR A 219 -2.12 -6.34 8.43
CA THR A 219 -1.08 -7.20 9.02
C THR A 219 -1.28 -8.65 8.59
N SER A 220 -2.54 -9.07 8.51
CA SER A 220 -2.98 -10.37 8.03
C SER A 220 -4.42 -10.26 7.59
N ALA A 221 -4.76 -10.85 6.46
CA ALA A 221 -6.12 -10.92 5.94
C ALA A 221 -6.13 -11.86 4.75
N ASN A 222 -7.24 -12.56 4.55
CA ASN A 222 -7.48 -13.40 3.38
C ASN A 222 -8.77 -12.97 2.72
N ILE A 223 -8.77 -12.85 1.39
CA ILE A 223 -10.02 -12.69 0.64
C ILE A 223 -10.58 -14.08 0.37
N VAL A 224 -11.79 -14.34 0.85
CA VAL A 224 -12.57 -15.56 0.59
C VAL A 224 -13.93 -15.13 0.06
N ASN A 225 -14.20 -15.43 -1.21
CA ASN A 225 -15.35 -14.89 -1.94
C ASN A 225 -15.36 -13.35 -1.87
N GLU A 226 -16.46 -12.74 -1.43
CA GLU A 226 -16.65 -11.28 -1.35
C GLU A 226 -16.30 -10.71 0.04
N THR A 227 -15.52 -11.43 0.85
CA THR A 227 -15.29 -11.04 2.25
C THR A 227 -13.84 -11.24 2.66
N ILE A 228 -13.37 -10.35 3.54
CA ILE A 228 -12.08 -10.49 4.20
C ILE A 228 -12.25 -11.28 5.50
N VAL A 229 -11.51 -12.37 5.62
CA VAL A 229 -11.46 -13.23 6.82
C VAL A 229 -10.05 -13.20 7.44
N ASP A 230 -9.94 -13.67 8.69
CA ASP A 230 -8.71 -13.66 9.48
C ASP A 230 -8.04 -12.27 9.55
N LEU A 231 -8.87 -11.23 9.60
CA LEU A 231 -8.46 -9.83 9.55
C LEU A 231 -7.73 -9.43 10.83
N VAL A 232 -6.47 -9.04 10.67
CA VAL A 232 -5.72 -8.19 11.58
C VAL A 232 -5.49 -6.87 10.82
N PRO A 233 -6.31 -5.84 11.09
CA PRO A 233 -6.33 -4.63 10.28
C PRO A 233 -5.06 -3.82 10.50
N SER A 234 -4.80 -2.93 9.54
CA SER A 234 -3.69 -1.98 9.57
C SER A 234 -2.29 -2.64 9.58
N ILE A 235 -1.26 -1.84 9.37
CA ILE A 235 0.13 -2.27 9.48
C ILE A 235 0.52 -2.20 10.97
N ASN A 236 0.64 -3.36 11.63
CA ASN A 236 1.02 -3.47 13.04
C ASN A 236 2.44 -4.06 13.21
N CYS A 237 2.88 -4.23 14.46
CA CYS A 237 4.19 -4.75 14.84
C CYS A 237 4.57 -6.02 14.04
N GLU A 238 3.65 -6.99 13.97
CA GLU A 238 3.89 -8.29 13.35
C GLU A 238 3.85 -8.26 11.80
N LYS A 239 3.52 -7.11 11.19
CA LYS A 239 3.65 -6.93 9.74
C LYS A 239 5.13 -6.72 9.36
N CYS A 240 5.84 -5.94 10.15
CA CYS A 240 7.26 -5.66 9.95
C CYS A 240 8.15 -6.72 10.62
N HIS A 241 7.80 -7.11 11.84
CA HIS A 241 8.61 -8.05 12.62
C HIS A 241 8.21 -9.53 12.43
N GLY A 242 7.17 -9.83 11.66
CA GLY A 242 6.67 -11.20 11.49
C GLY A 242 5.90 -11.73 12.71
N PRO A 243 5.61 -13.04 12.78
CA PRO A 243 4.88 -13.64 13.92
C PRO A 243 5.69 -13.63 15.21
N GLY A 244 5.11 -13.18 16.33
CA GLY A 244 5.84 -12.91 17.58
C GLY A 244 5.87 -14.02 18.63
N SER A 245 5.14 -15.13 18.44
CA SER A 245 5.00 -16.20 19.45
C SER A 245 6.32 -16.73 20.00
N GLU A 246 7.27 -17.08 19.14
CA GLU A 246 8.57 -17.60 19.58
C GLU A 246 9.42 -16.54 20.29
N HIS A 247 9.40 -15.29 19.81
CA HIS A 247 10.08 -14.19 20.47
C HIS A 247 9.50 -13.94 21.86
N VAL A 248 8.17 -13.86 21.98
CA VAL A 248 7.49 -13.64 23.27
C VAL A 248 7.78 -14.79 24.24
N ARG A 249 7.72 -16.04 23.78
CA ARG A 249 8.04 -17.22 24.60
C ARG A 249 9.47 -17.13 25.14
N ALA A 250 10.43 -16.83 24.28
CA ALA A 250 11.84 -16.72 24.65
C ALA A 250 12.12 -15.52 25.57
N ALA A 251 11.53 -14.35 25.27
CA ALA A 251 11.66 -13.14 26.07
C ALA A 251 11.08 -13.30 27.48
N ARG A 252 9.93 -13.97 27.62
CA ARG A 252 9.35 -14.30 28.94
C ARG A 252 10.20 -15.28 29.73
N SER A 253 10.90 -16.18 29.05
CA SER A 253 11.82 -17.14 29.67
C SER A 253 13.16 -16.51 30.08
N ASN A 254 13.58 -15.43 29.43
CA ASN A 254 14.78 -14.67 29.76
C ASN A 254 14.55 -13.14 29.66
N PRO A 255 13.85 -12.53 30.64
CA PRO A 255 13.48 -11.11 30.57
C PRO A 255 14.67 -10.14 30.62
N ILE A 256 15.82 -10.58 31.15
CA ILE A 256 17.01 -9.73 31.31
C ILE A 256 17.73 -9.53 29.98
N SER A 257 17.72 -10.54 29.11
CA SER A 257 18.40 -10.51 27.81
C SER A 257 17.58 -11.27 26.77
N PRO A 258 16.42 -10.74 26.35
CA PRO A 258 15.60 -11.37 25.34
C PRO A 258 16.35 -11.47 24.00
N PRO A 259 16.12 -12.52 23.20
CA PRO A 259 16.78 -12.66 21.91
C PRO A 259 16.32 -11.57 20.92
N PRO A 260 17.20 -11.14 19.99
CA PRO A 260 16.82 -10.22 18.91
C PRO A 260 15.66 -10.75 18.05
N TYR A 261 14.81 -9.86 17.56
CA TYR A 261 13.58 -10.21 16.85
C TYR A 261 13.56 -9.67 15.41
N SER A 262 13.60 -10.58 14.43
CA SER A 262 13.47 -10.35 12.98
C SER A 262 14.16 -9.09 12.45
N VAL A 263 13.49 -7.93 12.48
CA VAL A 263 14.06 -6.62 12.13
C VAL A 263 15.04 -6.17 13.22
N GLY A 264 16.32 -6.03 12.85
CA GLY A 264 17.40 -5.70 13.77
C GLY A 264 18.20 -6.90 14.28
N GLN A 265 17.97 -8.10 13.73
CA GLN A 265 18.89 -9.23 13.92
C GLN A 265 20.25 -8.94 13.25
N PRO A 266 21.35 -9.61 13.65
CA PRO A 266 22.66 -9.39 13.03
C PRO A 266 22.70 -9.62 11.51
N THR A 267 21.80 -10.45 10.98
CA THR A 267 21.64 -10.72 9.54
C THR A 267 20.76 -9.68 8.82
N TRP A 268 20.22 -8.69 9.53
CA TRP A 268 19.36 -7.65 8.95
C TRP A 268 20.17 -6.57 8.24
N ASP A 269 20.45 -6.81 6.96
CA ASP A 269 21.24 -5.92 6.12
C ASP A 269 20.40 -4.78 5.48
N THR A 270 21.04 -3.97 4.63
CA THR A 270 20.37 -2.86 3.93
C THR A 270 19.33 -3.35 2.94
N GLU A 271 19.65 -4.41 2.20
CA GLU A 271 18.73 -4.98 1.22
C GLU A 271 17.46 -5.50 1.89
N SER A 272 17.58 -6.23 3.01
CA SER A 272 16.44 -6.73 3.77
C SER A 272 15.50 -5.62 4.22
N GLU A 273 16.04 -4.48 4.67
CA GLU A 273 15.21 -3.33 5.07
C GLU A 273 14.53 -2.65 3.88
N LEU A 274 15.27 -2.42 2.79
CA LEU A 274 14.71 -1.84 1.57
C LEU A 274 13.62 -2.72 0.98
N GLN A 275 13.79 -4.04 1.04
CA GLN A 275 12.79 -5.02 0.61
C GLN A 275 11.54 -4.94 1.48
N LEU A 276 11.70 -4.95 2.82
CA LEU A 276 10.58 -4.86 3.75
C LEU A 276 9.76 -3.58 3.56
N CYS A 277 10.41 -2.42 3.54
CA CYS A 277 9.72 -1.15 3.35
C CYS A 277 9.14 -1.05 1.94
N GLY A 278 9.92 -1.48 0.95
CA GLY A 278 9.60 -1.44 -0.47
C GLY A 278 8.51 -2.41 -0.92
N ASP A 279 8.08 -3.34 -0.07
CA ASP A 279 6.85 -4.06 -0.33
C ASP A 279 5.66 -3.10 -0.42
N CYS A 280 5.51 -2.17 0.52
CA CYS A 280 4.40 -1.21 0.46
C CYS A 280 4.80 0.06 -0.28
N HIS A 281 6.00 0.57 -0.01
CA HIS A 281 6.54 1.80 -0.58
C HIS A 281 7.16 1.65 -1.98
N ARG A 282 7.02 0.45 -2.56
CA ARG A 282 7.43 0.03 -3.91
C ARG A 282 8.93 0.10 -4.20
N LEU A 283 9.42 -1.02 -4.74
CA LEU A 283 10.75 -1.16 -5.29
C LEU A 283 10.78 -0.87 -6.80
N PRO A 284 11.97 -0.61 -7.38
CA PRO A 284 12.12 -0.44 -8.82
C PRO A 284 11.49 -1.59 -9.64
N ARG A 285 11.60 -2.84 -9.18
CA ARG A 285 11.01 -4.00 -9.87
C ARG A 285 9.49 -3.97 -10.02
N SER A 286 8.80 -3.12 -9.24
CA SER A 286 7.35 -2.94 -9.30
C SER A 286 6.91 -1.80 -10.22
N VAL A 287 7.85 -1.21 -10.96
CA VAL A 287 7.65 -0.03 -11.81
C VAL A 287 8.29 -0.30 -13.17
N SER A 288 7.66 0.14 -14.27
CA SER A 288 8.25 -0.05 -15.60
C SER A 288 9.56 0.73 -15.77
N GLU A 289 10.47 0.21 -16.59
CA GLU A 289 11.73 0.89 -16.92
C GLU A 289 11.51 2.28 -17.50
N LYS A 290 10.46 2.45 -18.31
CA LYS A 290 10.06 3.76 -18.86
C LYS A 290 9.71 4.73 -17.75
N GLN A 291 8.85 4.32 -16.80
CA GLN A 291 8.49 5.17 -15.66
C GLN A 291 9.72 5.50 -14.82
N ILE A 292 10.59 4.51 -14.58
CA ILE A 292 11.85 4.72 -13.87
C ILE A 292 12.69 5.80 -14.59
N ARG A 293 12.94 5.66 -15.88
CA ARG A 293 13.78 6.60 -16.64
C ARG A 293 13.18 8.01 -16.69
N ASP A 294 11.88 8.11 -16.99
CA ASP A 294 11.22 9.38 -17.27
C ASP A 294 10.78 10.13 -15.98
N TYR A 295 11.21 9.64 -14.80
CA TYR A 295 10.86 10.07 -13.43
C TYR A 295 9.59 10.95 -13.32
N PRO A 296 8.39 10.39 -13.53
CA PRO A 296 7.16 11.14 -13.34
C PRO A 296 6.98 11.51 -11.86
N LYS A 297 6.19 12.57 -11.58
CA LYS A 297 5.78 12.97 -10.22
C LYS A 297 5.27 11.79 -9.38
N LEU A 298 4.65 10.80 -10.03
CA LEU A 298 4.20 9.54 -9.44
C LEU A 298 5.29 8.79 -8.65
N LEU A 299 6.57 8.89 -9.02
CA LEU A 299 7.64 8.17 -8.32
C LEU A 299 8.02 8.79 -6.97
N ALA A 300 7.61 10.03 -6.68
CA ALA A 300 7.81 10.62 -5.35
C ALA A 300 7.09 9.80 -4.25
N ARG A 301 6.02 9.09 -4.61
CA ARG A 301 5.31 8.16 -3.71
C ARG A 301 6.04 6.82 -3.51
N PHE A 302 7.10 6.56 -4.28
CA PHE A 302 7.88 5.31 -4.26
C PHE A 302 9.28 5.58 -3.70
N GLN A 303 9.35 5.80 -2.39
CA GLN A 303 10.53 6.31 -1.70
C GLN A 303 11.81 5.48 -1.94
N PRO A 304 11.78 4.12 -1.94
CA PRO A 304 12.95 3.31 -2.24
C PRO A 304 13.51 3.56 -3.65
N VAL A 305 12.65 3.81 -4.65
CA VAL A 305 13.10 4.10 -6.03
C VAL A 305 13.93 5.38 -6.07
N GLY A 306 13.53 6.40 -5.32
CA GLY A 306 14.28 7.65 -5.19
C GLY A 306 15.58 7.46 -4.41
N LEU A 307 15.51 6.80 -3.25
CA LEU A 307 16.68 6.60 -2.38
C LEU A 307 17.80 5.86 -3.12
N LEU A 308 17.45 4.78 -3.85
CA LEU A 308 18.41 3.98 -4.62
C LEU A 308 19.14 4.75 -5.72
N ARG A 309 18.62 5.91 -6.14
CA ARG A 309 19.26 6.82 -7.11
C ARG A 309 20.03 7.96 -6.48
N SER A 310 19.83 8.19 -5.19
CA SER A 310 20.41 9.33 -4.49
C SER A 310 21.91 9.13 -4.33
N ARG A 311 22.66 10.22 -4.53
CA ARG A 311 24.12 10.17 -4.44
C ARG A 311 24.59 9.74 -3.06
N CYS A 312 23.91 10.18 -2.00
CA CYS A 312 24.21 9.76 -0.62
C CYS A 312 24.10 8.23 -0.44
N TYR A 313 23.12 7.57 -1.06
CA TYR A 313 23.03 6.12 -1.02
C TYR A 313 24.19 5.47 -1.78
N LEU A 314 24.47 5.94 -3.00
CA LEU A 314 25.53 5.39 -3.85
C LEU A 314 26.94 5.56 -3.22
N GLU A 315 27.22 6.72 -2.65
CA GLU A 315 28.53 7.06 -2.04
C GLU A 315 28.70 6.48 -0.64
N SER A 316 27.62 6.16 0.07
CA SER A 316 27.68 5.43 1.34
C SER A 316 28.07 3.95 1.19
N ASN A 317 28.55 3.51 0.02
CA ASN A 317 28.67 2.10 -0.34
C ASN A 317 27.35 1.34 -0.15
N ARG A 318 26.22 1.99 -0.49
CA ARG A 318 24.86 1.41 -0.43
C ARG A 318 24.46 0.97 0.99
N GLN A 319 24.94 1.67 2.02
CA GLN A 319 24.67 1.33 3.41
C GLN A 319 23.48 2.12 4.01
N LEU A 320 23.04 3.21 3.36
CA LEU A 320 21.86 3.94 3.85
C LEU A 320 20.58 3.13 3.68
N LYS A 321 19.77 3.14 4.73
CA LYS A 321 18.47 2.47 4.82
C LYS A 321 17.38 3.49 5.18
N CYS A 322 16.12 3.07 5.19
CA CYS A 322 14.99 3.90 5.61
C CYS A 322 15.19 4.41 7.06
N THR A 323 15.64 3.52 7.94
CA THR A 323 15.88 3.78 9.36
C THR A 323 17.14 4.58 9.65
N SER A 324 17.99 4.81 8.64
CA SER A 324 19.08 5.79 8.76
C SER A 324 18.55 7.20 9.00
N CYS A 325 17.37 7.51 8.46
CA CYS A 325 16.74 8.83 8.56
C CYS A 325 15.44 8.83 9.39
N HIS A 326 14.63 7.78 9.29
CA HIS A 326 13.31 7.72 9.92
C HIS A 326 13.26 6.78 11.12
N ASN A 327 12.56 7.19 12.18
CA ASN A 327 12.10 6.24 13.19
C ASN A 327 10.84 5.54 12.64
N PRO A 328 10.83 4.21 12.45
CA PRO A 328 9.71 3.51 11.83
C PRO A 328 8.47 3.42 12.73
N HIS A 329 8.58 3.76 14.02
CA HIS A 329 7.47 3.78 14.97
C HIS A 329 6.88 5.18 15.16
N ARG A 330 7.66 6.24 14.98
CA ARG A 330 7.21 7.63 15.25
C ARG A 330 6.66 8.27 13.99
N THR A 331 5.47 8.85 14.09
CA THR A 331 4.82 9.51 12.96
C THR A 331 5.64 10.69 12.44
N ILE A 332 5.73 10.85 11.12
CA ILE A 332 6.54 11.91 10.50
C ILE A 332 6.03 13.30 10.85
N GLN A 333 4.71 13.45 11.04
CA GLN A 333 4.07 14.71 11.41
C GLN A 333 4.48 15.21 12.81
N ALA A 334 4.99 14.33 13.67
CA ALA A 334 5.45 14.68 15.01
C ALA A 334 6.94 14.98 15.07
N VAL A 335 7.66 14.93 13.93
CA VAL A 335 9.09 15.21 13.87
C VAL A 335 9.29 16.61 13.28
N GLU A 336 9.99 17.46 14.02
CA GLU A 336 10.30 18.82 13.58
C GLU A 336 11.28 18.79 12.40
N PRO A 337 11.13 19.66 11.38
CA PRO A 337 12.00 19.66 10.20
C PRO A 337 13.50 19.66 10.52
N PHE A 338 13.90 20.44 11.54
CA PHE A 338 15.29 20.50 11.99
C PHE A 338 15.83 19.15 12.47
N GLU A 339 15.01 18.32 13.14
CA GLU A 339 15.41 16.98 13.61
C GLU A 339 15.74 16.06 12.42
N HIS A 340 14.98 16.16 11.32
CA HIS A 340 15.29 15.45 10.07
C HIS A 340 16.55 15.98 9.41
N GLU A 341 16.75 17.30 9.37
CA GLU A 341 17.91 17.91 8.74
C GLU A 341 19.22 17.56 9.44
N GLN A 342 19.18 17.31 10.76
CA GLN A 342 20.35 16.76 11.47
C GLN A 342 20.83 15.43 10.89
N LYS A 343 19.94 14.61 10.29
CA LYS A 343 20.35 13.37 9.60
C LYS A 343 21.22 13.66 8.39
N CYS A 344 20.93 14.73 7.65
CA CYS A 344 21.75 15.19 6.53
C CYS A 344 23.10 15.72 7.04
N ILE A 345 23.07 16.56 8.08
CA ILE A 345 24.24 17.24 8.63
C ILE A 345 25.22 16.27 9.30
N ASN A 346 24.76 15.10 9.75
CA ASN A 346 25.64 14.04 10.26
C ASN A 346 26.74 13.65 9.26
N CYS A 347 26.45 13.68 7.95
CA CYS A 347 27.43 13.42 6.90
C CYS A 347 27.89 14.70 6.19
N HIS A 348 26.99 15.69 6.01
CA HIS A 348 27.28 16.93 5.28
C HIS A 348 27.87 18.03 6.19
N GLN A 349 29.00 17.74 6.83
CA GLN A 349 29.67 18.66 7.75
C GLN A 349 30.58 19.65 7.01
N HIS A 350 30.80 20.83 7.61
CA HIS A 350 31.53 21.92 6.96
C HIS A 350 33.02 21.62 6.73
N ASP A 351 33.60 20.73 7.52
CA ASP A 351 35.02 20.36 7.57
C ASP A 351 35.34 19.02 6.91
N VAL A 352 34.35 18.32 6.36
CA VAL A 352 34.53 17.06 5.63
C VAL A 352 34.57 17.34 4.13
N ALA A 353 35.78 17.33 3.55
CA ALA A 353 36.02 17.65 2.14
C ALA A 353 35.26 16.75 1.15
N GLU A 354 34.94 15.51 1.55
CA GLU A 354 34.23 14.53 0.74
C GLU A 354 32.71 14.75 0.72
N HIS A 355 32.18 15.49 1.71
CA HIS A 355 30.75 15.73 1.91
C HIS A 355 30.50 17.20 2.32
N VAL A 356 31.02 18.13 1.51
CA VAL A 356 30.99 19.57 1.83
C VAL A 356 29.58 20.03 2.17
N ALA A 357 29.43 20.71 3.30
CA ALA A 357 28.20 21.36 3.72
C ALA A 357 27.64 22.27 2.61
N CYS A 358 26.31 22.36 2.53
CA CYS A 358 25.63 23.19 1.53
C CYS A 358 26.15 24.65 1.62
N PRO A 359 26.63 25.24 0.51
CA PRO A 359 27.15 26.60 0.53
C PRO A 359 26.05 27.67 0.67
N VAL A 360 24.77 27.28 0.49
CA VAL A 360 23.62 28.18 0.57
C VAL A 360 23.07 28.23 2.00
N SER A 361 22.78 27.07 2.58
CA SER A 361 22.27 26.95 3.94
C SER A 361 22.86 25.69 4.59
N PRO A 362 23.94 25.82 5.39
CA PRO A 362 24.68 24.67 5.88
C PRO A 362 24.07 24.00 7.11
N GLN A 363 23.07 24.61 7.75
CA GLN A 363 22.47 24.10 9.00
C GLN A 363 20.96 23.89 8.96
N SER A 364 20.25 24.34 7.93
CA SER A 364 18.79 24.19 7.85
C SER A 364 18.24 24.35 6.42
N GLY A 365 16.97 24.04 6.19
CA GLY A 365 16.30 24.21 4.89
C GLY A 365 16.79 23.22 3.82
N CYS A 366 17.41 22.11 4.22
CA CYS A 366 17.94 21.11 3.30
C CYS A 366 16.80 20.45 2.50
N ILE A 367 15.69 20.14 3.17
CA ILE A 367 14.56 19.40 2.59
C ILE A 367 13.88 20.21 1.48
N GLU A 368 13.77 21.53 1.65
CA GLU A 368 13.09 22.42 0.69
C GLU A 368 13.74 22.38 -0.71
N CYS A 369 15.07 22.30 -0.76
CA CYS A 369 15.82 22.27 -2.02
C CYS A 369 16.18 20.85 -2.49
N HIS A 370 16.43 19.92 -1.55
CA HIS A 370 16.95 18.60 -1.88
C HIS A 370 15.90 17.49 -1.94
N MET A 371 14.75 17.70 -1.29
CA MET A 371 13.63 16.75 -1.20
C MET A 371 12.28 17.50 -1.24
N PRO A 372 12.04 18.39 -2.22
CA PRO A 372 10.82 19.20 -2.24
C PRO A 372 9.58 18.31 -2.29
N ALA A 373 8.50 18.81 -1.70
CA ALA A 373 7.19 18.19 -1.81
C ALA A 373 6.70 18.27 -3.26
N VAL A 374 6.26 17.12 -3.79
CA VAL A 374 5.70 16.99 -5.12
C VAL A 374 4.22 16.70 -4.98
N GLU A 375 3.39 17.55 -5.56
CA GLU A 375 1.95 17.31 -5.67
C GLU A 375 1.66 16.26 -6.74
N LEU A 376 0.87 15.24 -6.36
CA LEU A 376 0.42 14.18 -7.25
C LEU A 376 -0.95 14.51 -7.85
N ASP A 377 -2.00 14.36 -7.05
CA ASP A 377 -3.41 14.59 -7.39
C ASP A 377 -4.12 15.14 -6.16
N GLU A 378 -5.11 16.01 -6.36
CA GLU A 378 -6.05 16.44 -5.31
C GLU A 378 -5.36 16.96 -4.02
N GLY A 379 -4.26 17.70 -4.15
CA GLY A 379 -3.49 18.24 -3.03
C GLY A 379 -2.69 17.20 -2.23
N LEU A 380 -2.61 15.94 -2.67
CA LEU A 380 -1.68 14.97 -2.08
C LEU A 380 -0.25 15.32 -2.43
N GLN A 381 0.57 15.45 -1.40
CA GLN A 381 1.98 15.82 -1.53
C GLN A 381 2.88 14.75 -0.93
N PHE A 382 4.00 14.49 -1.59
CA PHE A 382 5.04 13.56 -1.13
C PHE A 382 6.42 14.18 -1.32
N HIS A 383 7.31 14.03 -0.34
CA HIS A 383 8.70 14.46 -0.48
C HIS A 383 9.47 13.50 -1.41
N ASP A 384 10.15 14.07 -2.41
CA ASP A 384 11.01 13.28 -3.33
C ASP A 384 12.19 12.68 -2.56
N HIS A 385 12.32 11.36 -2.61
CA HIS A 385 13.45 10.63 -2.00
C HIS A 385 14.60 10.41 -2.99
N TRP A 386 14.52 10.93 -4.22
CA TRP A 386 15.69 11.11 -5.07
C TRP A 386 16.42 12.40 -4.65
N ILE A 387 17.14 12.29 -3.54
CA ILE A 387 17.78 13.39 -2.80
C ILE A 387 18.90 14.00 -3.64
N ARG A 388 18.66 15.22 -4.11
CA ARG A 388 19.57 16.04 -4.93
C ARG A 388 19.06 17.47 -4.97
N VAL A 389 19.91 18.44 -5.30
CA VAL A 389 19.44 19.80 -5.60
C VAL A 389 18.46 19.73 -6.77
N GLN A 390 17.19 20.04 -6.51
CA GLN A 390 16.18 20.16 -7.54
C GLN A 390 16.25 21.57 -8.09
N ARG A 391 16.63 21.70 -9.36
CA ARG A 391 16.44 22.95 -10.08
C ARG A 391 14.99 22.95 -10.53
N ASP A 392 14.24 23.95 -10.10
CA ASP A 392 12.82 24.11 -10.40
C ASP A 392 12.54 23.84 -11.91
N PRO A 393 11.69 22.86 -12.27
CA PRO A 393 11.29 22.65 -13.66
C PRO A 393 10.61 23.89 -14.25
N LEU A 394 10.05 24.79 -13.42
CA LEU A 394 9.40 26.02 -13.86
C LEU A 394 10.39 27.14 -14.25
N GLN A 395 11.70 27.00 -14.00
CA GLN A 395 12.71 27.96 -14.46
C GLN A 395 13.55 27.49 -15.66
N ALA A 396 13.44 26.22 -16.05
CA ALA A 396 14.20 25.69 -17.20
C ALA A 396 13.63 26.11 -18.58
N GLY A 397 12.48 26.77 -18.61
CA GLY A 397 11.82 27.26 -19.83
C GLY A 397 12.30 28.63 -20.34
N ASP A 398 13.08 29.38 -19.56
CA ASP A 398 13.43 30.77 -19.87
C ASP A 398 14.94 31.04 -20.02
N ALA A 399 15.78 30.00 -20.04
CA ALA A 399 17.20 30.13 -20.40
C ALA A 399 17.45 29.69 -21.85
N GLY A 400 16.68 30.27 -22.77
CA GLY A 400 17.03 30.36 -24.19
C GLY A 400 17.59 31.75 -24.48
N GLY A 401 18.92 31.88 -24.47
CA GLY A 401 19.65 33.10 -24.82
C GLY A 401 21.11 32.79 -25.12
#